data_AF-A0A517QXY7-F1
#
_entry.id   AF-A0A517QXY7-F1
#
_cell.length_a   1.000
_cell.length_b   1.000
_cell.length_c   1.000
_cell.angle_alpha   90.00
_cell.angle_beta   90.00
_cell.angle_gamma   90.00
#
_symmetry.space_group_name_H-M   'P 1'
#
loop_
_entity.id
_entity.type
_entity.pdbx_description
1 polymer ?
#
loop_
_entity_poly.entity_id
_entity_poly.type
_entity_poly.pdbx_seq_one_letter_code
_entity_poly.pdbx_strand_id
1 'polypeptide(L)'
;MVRFTLMAVLCGVFLLGKGTFVLGQDEIEPVAIDPIGASTAGTSEGRRRAIERKLKLERRLDEAMPGVEFNFIPLSAVLVEFSKQTGIEFLIEEEALIDEGISLETEIKFSTAQAKITVRDALRAILTPLNLVAINDSGVVRLTTGYVEEKTLEVRVYNVRNFLKGAAVSRGTQWAGRPWGFNSAGAMGCFPGSGPRPCLDADPMSELMNAVITTTTGPWLAVDGIGGTLDQRQGLLVVYQSQRVHREIADLFRQLRAADESRDWSEGFPKNPTAEDKAEQAAYNEQLRRRIEENYKSQESAAKDSD
;
A
#
# COMPACT_ATOMS: atom_id res chain seq x y z
N MET A 1 43.17 49.57 -80.01
CA MET A 1 44.58 49.70 -80.44
C MET A 1 45.34 48.50 -79.90
N VAL A 2 46.13 47.88 -80.77
CA VAL A 2 46.79 46.58 -80.66
C VAL A 2 47.96 46.57 -79.68
N ARG A 3 48.15 45.44 -78.96
CA ARG A 3 49.43 44.78 -78.56
C ARG A 3 49.07 43.63 -77.59
N PHE A 4 49.12 42.32 -77.90
CA PHE A 4 50.28 41.45 -78.24
C PHE A 4 51.55 41.91 -77.49
N THR A 5 52.22 41.11 -76.64
CA THR A 5 52.92 39.87 -77.01
C THR A 5 53.48 39.15 -75.75
N LEU A 6 53.45 37.81 -75.79
CA LEU A 6 54.39 36.77 -75.30
C LEU A 6 54.74 36.48 -73.81
N MET A 7 54.47 35.21 -73.47
CA MET A 7 55.36 34.12 -72.99
C MET A 7 56.24 34.24 -71.74
N ALA A 8 56.03 33.24 -70.86
CA ALA A 8 56.98 32.21 -70.38
C ALA A 8 56.78 31.99 -68.86
N VAL A 9 56.08 30.95 -68.39
CA VAL A 9 56.47 29.52 -68.28
C VAL A 9 57.35 29.22 -67.05
N LEU A 10 56.77 28.38 -66.19
CA LEU A 10 57.34 27.34 -65.29
C LEU A 10 57.67 27.62 -63.81
N CYS A 11 57.05 26.74 -63.00
CA CYS A 11 57.48 26.15 -61.72
C CYS A 11 57.67 27.10 -60.52
N GLY A 12 57.12 26.86 -59.33
CA GLY A 12 56.50 25.69 -58.73
C GLY A 12 56.65 25.82 -57.21
N VAL A 13 55.97 24.96 -56.46
CA VAL A 13 56.16 24.65 -55.03
C VAL A 13 55.39 25.51 -53.99
N PHE A 14 54.19 25.00 -53.66
CA PHE A 14 53.80 24.41 -52.37
C PHE A 14 53.68 25.26 -51.08
N LEU A 15 52.50 25.08 -50.44
CA LEU A 15 52.10 25.26 -49.01
C LEU A 15 51.79 26.70 -48.52
N LEU A 16 50.55 27.18 -48.70
CA LEU A 16 49.36 27.03 -47.82
C LEU A 16 49.41 27.78 -46.48
N GLY A 17 49.17 29.09 -46.55
CA GLY A 17 47.95 29.76 -46.06
C GLY A 17 47.32 29.33 -44.73
N LYS A 18 47.48 30.18 -43.71
CA LYS A 18 46.62 30.22 -42.50
C LYS A 18 45.39 31.09 -42.78
N GLY A 19 44.24 30.45 -42.96
CA GLY A 19 42.92 31.10 -42.93
C GLY A 19 42.07 30.40 -41.89
N THR A 20 41.78 31.08 -40.78
CA THR A 20 40.85 30.63 -39.74
C THR A 20 39.43 30.78 -40.25
N PHE A 21 38.82 29.65 -40.60
CA PHE A 21 37.40 29.55 -40.96
C PHE A 21 36.66 28.90 -39.79
N VAL A 22 35.70 29.63 -39.23
CA VAL A 22 34.83 29.19 -38.13
C VAL A 22 33.72 28.33 -38.74
N LEU A 23 33.72 27.02 -38.47
CA LEU A 23 32.60 26.14 -38.73
C LEU A 23 31.86 25.90 -37.40
N GLY A 24 30.59 26.32 -37.37
CA GLY A 24 29.65 25.93 -36.34
C GLY A 24 29.51 24.41 -36.33
N GLN A 25 29.84 23.81 -35.20
CA GLN A 25 29.39 22.46 -34.88
C GLN A 25 28.03 22.63 -34.22
N ASP A 26 26.96 22.51 -35.00
CA ASP A 26 25.70 22.01 -34.46
C ASP A 26 25.97 20.55 -34.07
N GLU A 27 26.38 20.34 -32.81
CA GLU A 27 26.33 19.05 -32.17
C GLU A 27 24.86 18.63 -32.09
N ILE A 28 24.37 17.99 -33.15
CA ILE A 28 23.18 17.17 -33.06
C ILE A 28 23.59 16.00 -32.17
N GLU A 29 23.32 16.11 -30.87
CA GLU A 29 23.39 14.97 -29.96
C GLU A 29 22.61 13.82 -30.62
N PRO A 30 23.20 12.62 -30.75
CA PRO A 30 22.45 11.50 -31.27
C PRO A 30 21.30 11.25 -30.30
N VAL A 31 20.08 11.64 -30.69
CA VAL A 31 18.87 11.22 -30.01
C VAL A 31 18.90 9.70 -30.09
N ALA A 32 19.23 9.06 -28.98
CA ALA A 32 19.14 7.63 -28.83
C ALA A 32 17.67 7.27 -29.05
N ILE A 33 17.35 6.87 -30.28
CA ILE A 33 16.07 6.25 -30.57
C ILE A 33 16.20 4.85 -29.97
N ASP A 34 15.83 4.72 -28.70
CA ASP A 34 15.71 3.44 -28.03
C ASP A 34 14.86 2.52 -28.93
N PRO A 35 15.36 1.32 -29.30
CA PRO A 35 14.62 0.43 -30.16
C PRO A 35 13.26 0.14 -29.52
N ILE A 36 12.18 0.39 -30.28
CA ILE A 36 10.77 0.25 -29.89
C ILE A 36 10.39 -1.19 -29.45
N GLY A 37 11.33 -2.13 -29.37
CA GLY A 37 11.05 -3.54 -29.07
C GLY A 37 12.10 -4.33 -28.28
N ALA A 38 13.10 -3.72 -27.61
CA ALA A 38 14.12 -4.49 -26.88
C ALA A 38 13.97 -4.42 -25.34
N SER A 39 13.33 -5.45 -24.77
CA SER A 39 13.63 -6.08 -23.47
C SER A 39 13.99 -5.18 -22.25
N THR A 40 13.41 -3.99 -22.12
CA THR A 40 13.52 -3.24 -20.85
C THR A 40 12.70 -3.86 -19.72
N ALA A 41 11.80 -4.80 -20.02
CA ALA A 41 10.91 -5.47 -19.06
C ALA A 41 11.62 -6.14 -17.86
N GLY A 42 12.91 -6.51 -17.97
CA GLY A 42 13.70 -7.05 -16.86
C GLY A 42 14.63 -6.05 -16.15
N THR A 43 14.86 -4.88 -16.76
CA THR A 43 15.81 -3.88 -16.26
C THR A 43 15.24 -3.13 -15.04
N SER A 44 16.11 -2.55 -14.21
CA SER A 44 15.68 -1.68 -13.10
C SER A 44 14.92 -0.45 -13.60
N GLU A 45 15.30 0.07 -14.77
CA GLU A 45 14.67 1.22 -15.40
C GLU A 45 13.28 0.89 -15.95
N GLY A 46 13.12 -0.23 -16.65
CA GLY A 46 11.79 -0.69 -17.11
C GLY A 46 10.84 -0.94 -15.94
N ARG A 47 11.32 -1.55 -14.84
CA ARG A 47 10.55 -1.71 -13.60
C ARG A 47 10.12 -0.37 -13.00
N ARG A 48 11.04 0.61 -12.94
CA ARG A 48 10.72 1.97 -12.44
C ARG A 48 9.65 2.64 -13.30
N ARG A 49 9.79 2.61 -14.63
CA ARG A 49 8.80 3.19 -15.56
C ARG A 49 7.42 2.54 -15.40
N ALA A 50 7.36 1.21 -15.26
CA ALA A 50 6.10 0.50 -15.03
C ALA A 50 5.43 0.89 -13.69
N ILE A 51 6.21 0.98 -12.61
CA ILE A 51 5.73 1.43 -11.30
C ILE A 51 5.23 2.88 -11.38
N GLU A 52 5.96 3.77 -12.05
CA GLU A 52 5.59 5.17 -12.20
C GLU A 52 4.28 5.33 -12.96
N ARG A 53 4.08 4.58 -14.06
CA ARG A 53 2.81 4.56 -14.79
C ARG A 53 1.64 4.09 -13.91
N LYS A 54 1.84 3.00 -13.16
CA LYS A 54 0.83 2.48 -12.23
C LYS A 54 0.46 3.53 -11.19
N LEU A 55 1.44 4.19 -10.57
CA LEU A 55 1.23 5.25 -9.58
C LEU A 55 0.57 6.49 -10.17
N LYS A 56 0.96 6.90 -11.38
CA LYS A 56 0.34 8.02 -12.08
C LYS A 56 -1.14 7.76 -12.33
N LEU A 57 -1.49 6.55 -12.76
CA LEU A 57 -2.90 6.19 -12.95
C LEU A 57 -3.66 6.15 -11.61
N GLU A 58 -3.10 5.54 -10.56
CA GLU A 58 -3.76 5.52 -9.24
C GLU A 58 -4.06 6.94 -8.74
N ARG A 59 -3.12 7.87 -8.89
CA ARG A 59 -3.34 9.28 -8.51
C ARG A 59 -4.48 9.91 -9.27
N ARG A 60 -4.61 9.64 -10.58
CA ARG A 60 -5.70 10.16 -11.41
C ARG A 60 -7.05 9.57 -11.03
N LEU A 61 -7.07 8.30 -10.61
CA LEU A 61 -8.28 7.66 -10.09
C LEU A 61 -8.71 8.25 -8.75
N ASP A 62 -7.76 8.75 -7.96
CA ASP A 62 -7.99 9.44 -6.68
C ASP A 62 -8.37 10.93 -6.82
N GLU A 63 -8.30 11.49 -8.04
CA GLU A 63 -8.72 12.88 -8.27
C GLU A 63 -10.23 13.04 -8.10
N ALA A 64 -10.64 14.16 -7.50
CA ALA A 64 -12.04 14.49 -7.32
C ALA A 64 -12.63 14.97 -8.65
N MET A 65 -13.73 14.35 -9.06
CA MET A 65 -14.48 14.76 -10.25
C MET A 65 -15.74 15.57 -9.85
N PRO A 66 -16.20 16.49 -10.72
CA PRO A 66 -17.51 17.13 -10.52
C PRO A 66 -18.63 16.09 -10.52
N GLY A 67 -19.74 16.40 -9.86
CA GLY A 67 -20.91 15.52 -9.83
C GLY A 67 -21.42 15.24 -11.24
N VAL A 68 -21.67 13.97 -11.54
CA VAL A 68 -22.19 13.52 -12.83
C VAL A 68 -23.54 12.85 -12.64
N GLU A 69 -24.44 13.08 -13.59
CA GLU A 69 -25.76 12.46 -13.65
C GLU A 69 -25.90 11.66 -14.94
N PHE A 70 -26.14 10.37 -14.78
CA PHE A 70 -26.43 9.43 -15.85
C PHE A 70 -27.84 8.86 -15.66
N ASN A 71 -28.69 9.11 -16.64
CA ASN A 71 -30.08 8.65 -16.65
C ASN A 71 -30.28 7.68 -17.83
N PHE A 72 -30.23 6.37 -17.56
CA PHE A 72 -30.42 5.31 -18.56
C PHE A 72 -29.43 5.42 -19.73
N ILE A 73 -28.14 5.56 -19.42
CA ILE A 73 -27.08 5.65 -20.43
C ILE A 73 -26.38 4.30 -20.50
N PRO A 74 -26.07 3.78 -21.71
CA PRO A 74 -25.34 2.51 -21.83
C PRO A 74 -23.93 2.62 -21.26
N LEU A 75 -23.43 1.52 -20.68
CA LEU A 75 -22.12 1.47 -20.06
C LEU A 75 -21.00 1.94 -21.02
N SER A 76 -21.07 1.56 -22.29
CA SER A 76 -20.13 1.99 -23.33
C SER A 76 -20.00 3.52 -23.43
N ALA A 77 -21.12 4.24 -23.47
CA ALA A 77 -21.15 5.70 -23.55
C ALA A 77 -20.62 6.37 -22.27
N VAL A 78 -20.92 5.78 -21.11
CA VAL A 78 -20.43 6.27 -19.83
C VAL A 78 -18.90 6.20 -19.76
N LEU A 79 -18.31 5.09 -20.19
CA LEU A 79 -16.84 4.93 -20.21
C LEU A 79 -16.17 5.95 -21.13
N VAL A 80 -16.77 6.25 -22.28
CA VAL A 80 -16.27 7.29 -23.20
C VAL A 80 -16.32 8.66 -22.54
N GLU A 81 -17.39 8.98 -21.81
CA GLU A 81 -17.51 10.25 -21.10
C GLU A 81 -16.47 10.37 -19.97
N PHE A 82 -16.30 9.31 -19.17
CA PHE A 82 -15.24 9.26 -18.16
C PHE A 82 -13.84 9.39 -18.78
N SER A 83 -13.60 8.77 -19.94
CA SER A 83 -12.32 8.89 -20.65
C SER A 83 -12.04 10.33 -21.08
N LYS A 84 -13.05 11.05 -21.58
CA LYS A 84 -12.92 12.46 -21.98
C LYS A 84 -12.65 13.38 -20.78
N GLN A 85 -13.37 13.19 -19.68
CA GLN A 85 -13.26 14.06 -18.52
C GLN A 85 -11.95 13.85 -17.76
N THR A 86 -11.55 12.59 -17.58
CA THR A 86 -10.38 12.24 -16.76
C THR A 86 -9.10 12.09 -17.58
N GLY A 87 -9.23 11.89 -18.89
CA GLY A 87 -8.15 11.54 -19.83
C GLY A 87 -7.60 10.12 -19.61
N ILE A 88 -8.32 9.26 -18.89
CA ILE A 88 -7.90 7.88 -18.61
C ILE A 88 -8.37 6.97 -19.75
N GLU A 89 -7.50 6.07 -20.17
CA GLU A 89 -7.82 5.04 -21.15
C GLU A 89 -8.41 3.82 -20.43
N PHE A 90 -9.55 3.34 -20.93
CA PHE A 90 -10.24 2.17 -20.41
C PHE A 90 -10.16 1.04 -21.44
N LEU A 91 -9.73 -0.14 -20.99
CA LEU A 91 -9.67 -1.36 -21.77
C LEU A 91 -10.71 -2.33 -21.24
N ILE A 92 -11.63 -2.76 -22.11
CA ILE A 92 -12.69 -3.71 -21.76
C ILE A 92 -12.18 -5.13 -22.04
N GLU A 93 -12.27 -6.00 -21.05
CA GLU A 93 -11.95 -7.42 -21.20
C GLU A 93 -13.21 -8.19 -21.66
N GLU A 94 -13.47 -8.17 -22.98
CA GLU A 94 -14.70 -8.74 -23.57
C GLU A 94 -14.90 -10.21 -23.21
N GLU A 95 -13.83 -11.00 -23.19
CA GLU A 95 -13.88 -12.43 -22.83
C GLU A 95 -14.50 -12.64 -21.44
N ALA A 96 -14.06 -11.87 -20.45
CA ALA A 96 -14.57 -11.96 -19.08
C ALA A 96 -16.05 -11.53 -19.00
N LEU A 97 -16.45 -10.52 -19.78
CA LEU A 97 -17.83 -10.03 -19.81
C LEU A 97 -18.78 -11.05 -20.47
N ILE A 98 -18.32 -11.74 -21.51
CA ILE A 98 -19.09 -12.79 -22.20
C ILE A 98 -19.37 -13.96 -21.25
N ASP A 99 -18.37 -14.38 -20.47
CA ASP A 99 -18.50 -15.48 -19.51
C ASP A 99 -19.53 -15.19 -18.41
N GLU A 100 -19.68 -13.93 -17.99
CA GLU A 100 -20.71 -13.50 -17.03
C GLU A 100 -22.03 -13.03 -17.70
N GLY A 101 -22.10 -13.04 -19.03
CA GLY A 101 -23.29 -12.65 -19.79
C GLY A 101 -23.65 -11.16 -19.67
N ILE A 102 -22.66 -10.30 -19.42
CA ILE A 102 -22.84 -8.86 -19.24
C ILE A 102 -22.72 -8.15 -20.60
N SER A 103 -23.69 -7.29 -20.92
CA SER A 103 -23.68 -6.48 -22.15
C SER A 103 -23.16 -5.07 -21.90
N LEU A 104 -22.42 -4.51 -22.86
CA LEU A 104 -21.96 -3.12 -22.83
C LEU A 104 -23.10 -2.10 -23.04
N GLU A 105 -24.23 -2.57 -23.55
CA GLU A 105 -25.44 -1.77 -23.75
C GLU A 105 -26.33 -1.72 -22.51
N THR A 106 -25.92 -2.34 -21.40
CA THR A 106 -26.66 -2.27 -20.16
C THR A 106 -26.77 -0.82 -19.69
N GLU A 107 -28.02 -0.36 -19.54
CA GLU A 107 -28.34 0.99 -19.10
C GLU A 107 -28.05 1.15 -17.60
N ILE A 108 -27.32 2.20 -17.26
CA ILE A 108 -27.04 2.54 -15.86
C ILE A 108 -27.81 3.78 -15.43
N LYS A 109 -28.18 3.80 -14.15
CA LYS A 109 -28.71 4.98 -13.46
C LYS A 109 -27.75 5.33 -12.33
N PHE A 110 -27.17 6.51 -12.42
CA PHE A 110 -26.26 7.00 -11.38
C PHE A 110 -26.34 8.51 -11.33
N SER A 111 -26.77 9.07 -10.20
CA SER A 111 -26.77 10.51 -9.98
C SER A 111 -25.95 10.81 -8.73
N THR A 112 -24.96 11.69 -8.89
CA THR A 112 -24.28 12.34 -7.78
C THR A 112 -24.71 13.79 -7.75
N ALA A 113 -25.72 14.10 -6.93
CA ALA A 113 -26.39 15.39 -6.94
C ALA A 113 -25.42 16.59 -6.81
N GLN A 114 -24.48 16.60 -5.85
CA GLN A 114 -23.47 17.66 -5.69
C GLN A 114 -22.19 17.23 -4.92
N ALA A 115 -22.02 15.96 -4.57
CA ALA A 115 -20.86 15.54 -3.79
C ALA A 115 -19.60 15.47 -4.66
N LYS A 116 -18.47 15.99 -4.15
CA LYS A 116 -17.15 15.71 -4.74
C LYS A 116 -16.83 14.25 -4.46
N ILE A 117 -16.87 13.42 -5.49
CA ILE A 117 -16.55 11.99 -5.42
C ILE A 117 -15.25 11.77 -6.21
N THR A 118 -14.42 10.81 -5.77
CA THR A 118 -13.23 10.41 -6.54
C THR A 118 -13.66 9.66 -7.79
N VAL A 119 -12.87 9.74 -8.86
CA VAL A 119 -13.13 8.96 -10.09
C VAL A 119 -13.28 7.47 -9.76
N ARG A 120 -12.44 6.97 -8.85
CA ARG A 120 -12.48 5.57 -8.40
C ARG A 120 -13.82 5.22 -7.76
N ASP A 121 -14.30 6.04 -6.82
CA ASP A 121 -15.54 5.76 -6.09
C ASP A 121 -16.77 5.85 -7.00
N ALA A 122 -16.77 6.80 -7.93
CA ALA A 122 -17.81 6.91 -8.95
C ALA A 122 -17.85 5.67 -9.85
N LEU A 123 -16.68 5.24 -10.38
CA LEU A 123 -16.57 4.01 -11.17
C LEU A 123 -16.99 2.79 -10.36
N ARG A 124 -16.55 2.67 -9.10
CA ARG A 124 -16.94 1.57 -8.22
C ARG A 124 -18.45 1.53 -8.04
N ALA A 125 -19.10 2.65 -7.75
CA ALA A 125 -20.54 2.71 -7.54
C ALA A 125 -21.33 2.32 -8.80
N ILE A 126 -20.85 2.69 -9.98
CA ILE A 126 -21.46 2.32 -11.28
C ILE A 126 -21.25 0.84 -11.60
N LEU A 127 -20.07 0.29 -11.34
CA LEU A 127 -19.70 -1.07 -11.73
C LEU A 127 -20.14 -2.15 -10.73
N THR A 128 -20.29 -1.81 -9.45
CA THR A 128 -20.76 -2.72 -8.38
C THR A 128 -22.08 -3.43 -8.72
N PRO A 129 -23.16 -2.76 -9.18
CA PRO A 129 -24.41 -3.45 -9.52
C PRO A 129 -24.28 -4.40 -10.71
N LEU A 130 -23.25 -4.23 -11.55
CA LEU A 130 -22.97 -5.08 -12.71
C LEU A 130 -21.96 -6.19 -12.40
N ASN A 131 -21.50 -6.32 -11.15
CA ASN A 131 -20.41 -7.23 -10.75
C ASN A 131 -19.08 -7.00 -11.51
N LEU A 132 -18.87 -5.78 -12.02
CA LEU A 132 -17.66 -5.39 -12.72
C LEU A 132 -16.69 -4.66 -11.78
N VAL A 133 -15.40 -4.78 -12.07
CA VAL A 133 -14.31 -4.17 -11.31
C VAL A 133 -13.30 -3.51 -12.25
N ALA A 134 -12.87 -2.31 -11.88
CA ALA A 134 -11.78 -1.61 -12.53
C ALA A 134 -10.44 -1.97 -11.85
N ILE A 135 -9.56 -2.61 -12.61
CA ILE A 135 -8.20 -3.00 -12.20
C ILE A 135 -7.20 -2.08 -12.90
N ASN A 136 -6.13 -1.69 -12.21
CA ASN A 136 -5.04 -0.95 -12.83
C ASN A 136 -3.95 -1.94 -13.25
N ASP A 137 -3.90 -2.18 -14.55
CA ASP A 137 -2.90 -3.01 -15.19
C ASP A 137 -1.92 -2.11 -15.96
N SER A 138 -0.68 -2.05 -15.47
CA SER A 138 0.44 -1.39 -16.16
C SER A 138 0.22 0.10 -16.52
N GLY A 139 -0.71 0.78 -15.83
CA GLY A 139 -1.03 2.20 -16.06
C GLY A 139 -2.24 2.46 -16.96
N VAL A 140 -2.99 1.41 -17.34
CA VAL A 140 -4.28 1.49 -18.03
C VAL A 140 -5.36 0.87 -17.12
N VAL A 141 -6.59 1.38 -17.19
CA VAL A 141 -7.70 0.79 -16.45
C VAL A 141 -8.30 -0.35 -17.25
N ARG A 142 -8.15 -1.57 -16.75
CA ARG A 142 -8.84 -2.74 -17.29
C ARG A 142 -10.17 -2.94 -16.58
N LEU A 143 -11.25 -3.02 -17.34
CA LEU A 143 -12.58 -3.39 -16.84
C LEU A 143 -12.76 -4.88 -17.02
N THR A 144 -12.94 -5.57 -15.90
CA THR A 144 -13.10 -7.02 -15.85
C THR A 144 -14.17 -7.37 -14.82
N THR A 145 -14.45 -8.65 -14.66
CA THR A 145 -15.44 -9.10 -13.68
C THR A 145 -14.82 -9.36 -12.31
N GLY A 146 -15.65 -9.41 -11.27
CA GLY A 146 -15.19 -9.74 -9.92
C GLY A 146 -14.47 -11.09 -9.86
N TYR A 147 -14.89 -12.06 -10.67
CA TYR A 147 -14.27 -13.38 -10.72
C TYR A 147 -12.83 -13.36 -11.23
N VAL A 148 -12.57 -12.62 -12.31
CA VAL A 148 -11.21 -12.48 -12.87
C VAL A 148 -10.32 -11.64 -11.94
N GLU A 149 -10.88 -10.64 -11.25
CA GLU A 149 -10.17 -9.84 -10.25
C GLU A 149 -9.63 -10.71 -9.10
N GLU A 150 -10.47 -11.60 -8.58
CA GLU A 150 -10.10 -12.49 -7.47
C GLU A 150 -9.03 -13.53 -7.87
N LYS A 151 -8.93 -13.87 -9.16
CA LYS A 151 -7.84 -14.71 -9.69
C LYS A 151 -6.56 -13.93 -9.97
N THR A 152 -6.67 -12.63 -10.21
CA THR A 152 -5.53 -11.78 -10.55
C THR A 152 -4.84 -11.30 -9.28
N LEU A 153 -4.02 -12.18 -8.72
CA LEU A 153 -3.30 -11.95 -7.47
C LEU A 153 -1.93 -11.33 -7.73
N GLU A 154 -1.56 -10.33 -6.93
CA GLU A 154 -0.25 -9.70 -6.98
C GLU A 154 0.47 -9.84 -5.64
N VAL A 155 1.81 -9.82 -5.66
CA VAL A 155 2.63 -9.80 -4.44
C VAL A 155 3.04 -8.37 -4.16
N ARG A 156 2.69 -7.85 -2.97
CA ARG A 156 3.21 -6.56 -2.47
C ARG A 156 3.92 -6.74 -1.14
N VAL A 157 5.01 -5.99 -1.00
CA VAL A 157 5.79 -5.95 0.24
C VAL A 157 5.53 -4.62 0.94
N TYR A 158 5.03 -4.70 2.16
CA TYR A 158 4.76 -3.54 3.01
C TYR A 158 5.80 -3.46 4.12
N ASN A 159 6.40 -2.29 4.30
CA ASN A 159 7.25 -2.02 5.46
C ASN A 159 6.37 -1.62 6.64
N VAL A 160 6.29 -2.52 7.63
CA VAL A 160 5.46 -2.38 8.83
C VAL A 160 6.31 -2.18 10.10
N ARG A 161 7.61 -1.95 9.95
CA ARG A 161 8.55 -1.76 11.08
C ARG A 161 8.17 -0.60 11.98
N ASN A 162 7.56 0.45 11.42
CA ASN A 162 7.08 1.60 12.19
C ASN A 162 6.02 1.18 13.21
N PHE A 163 5.06 0.34 12.83
CA PHE A 163 3.99 -0.13 13.71
C PHE A 163 4.53 -1.02 14.85
N LEU A 164 5.58 -1.80 14.58
CA LEU A 164 6.18 -2.69 15.59
C LEU A 164 6.99 -1.93 16.66
N LYS A 165 7.62 -0.81 16.29
CA LYS A 165 8.46 -0.04 17.24
C LYS A 165 7.63 0.51 18.40
N GLY A 166 6.45 1.07 18.13
CA GLY A 166 5.56 1.59 19.17
C GLY A 166 4.98 0.48 20.05
N ALA A 167 4.59 -0.64 19.43
CA ALA A 167 3.97 -1.75 20.15
C ALA A 167 4.93 -2.50 21.09
N ALA A 168 6.22 -2.57 20.77
CA ALA A 168 7.24 -3.15 21.64
C ALA A 168 7.59 -2.26 22.84
N VAL A 169 7.52 -0.92 22.67
CA VAL A 169 7.81 0.07 23.74
C VAL A 169 6.65 0.16 24.72
N SER A 170 5.40 0.16 24.25
CA SER A 170 4.20 0.29 25.10
C SER A 170 3.92 -0.94 25.98
N ARG A 171 4.56 -2.09 25.72
CA ARG A 171 4.35 -3.35 26.45
C ARG A 171 5.47 -3.70 27.43
N GLY A 172 6.29 -2.73 27.85
CA GLY A 172 7.28 -2.94 28.92
C GLY A 172 8.21 -4.12 28.68
N THR A 173 8.43 -4.53 27.43
CA THR A 173 9.32 -5.64 27.09
C THR A 173 10.74 -5.09 27.14
N GLN A 174 11.27 -4.99 28.35
CA GLN A 174 12.67 -4.72 28.56
C GLN A 174 13.45 -5.85 27.88
N TRP A 175 14.10 -5.50 26.78
CA TRP A 175 15.09 -6.32 26.09
C TRP A 175 16.36 -6.41 26.97
N ALA A 176 16.21 -6.92 28.20
CA ALA A 176 17.31 -7.27 29.08
C ALA A 176 17.72 -8.70 28.74
N GLY A 177 18.73 -8.81 27.87
CA GLY A 177 19.70 -9.90 27.80
C GLY A 177 19.21 -11.30 28.18
N ARG A 178 18.43 -11.95 27.30
CA ARG A 178 18.34 -13.42 27.34
C ARG A 178 19.52 -13.98 26.52
N PRO A 179 20.47 -14.71 27.14
CA PRO A 179 21.57 -15.31 26.41
C PRO A 179 21.06 -16.42 25.49
N TRP A 180 21.71 -16.50 24.34
CA TRP A 180 21.65 -17.55 23.33
C TRP A 180 21.40 -18.95 23.92
N GLY A 181 20.34 -19.66 23.48
CA GLY A 181 20.27 -21.12 23.70
C GLY A 181 18.92 -21.76 24.04
N PHE A 182 17.77 -21.10 23.92
CA PHE A 182 16.49 -21.81 24.08
C PHE A 182 15.45 -21.31 23.08
N ASN A 183 15.49 -21.87 21.88
CA ASN A 183 14.38 -21.71 20.95
C ASN A 183 14.08 -23.06 20.28
N SER A 184 12.79 -23.31 20.17
CA SER A 184 12.12 -24.39 19.43
C SER A 184 11.98 -25.76 20.10
N ALA A 185 10.76 -26.28 19.87
CA ALA A 185 10.32 -27.66 19.96
C ALA A 185 9.93 -28.19 21.35
N GLY A 186 8.62 -28.16 21.61
CA GLY A 186 7.92 -29.28 22.24
C GLY A 186 7.97 -29.31 23.77
N ALA A 187 6.77 -29.32 24.36
CA ALA A 187 6.43 -30.16 25.50
C ALA A 187 7.52 -30.35 26.57
N MET A 188 7.62 -29.41 27.51
CA MET A 188 7.94 -29.66 28.93
C MET A 188 8.08 -28.30 29.63
N GLY A 189 7.13 -27.97 30.49
CA GLY A 189 7.24 -26.71 31.24
C GLY A 189 6.00 -26.27 32.01
N CYS A 190 5.16 -27.19 32.48
CA CYS A 190 4.24 -26.95 33.58
C CYS A 190 4.96 -27.29 34.90
N PHE A 191 5.99 -26.52 35.24
CA PHE A 191 6.61 -26.61 36.56
C PHE A 191 5.81 -25.71 37.52
N PRO A 192 5.32 -26.24 38.66
CA PRO A 192 4.67 -25.43 39.67
C PRO A 192 5.74 -24.58 40.37
N GLY A 193 5.74 -23.27 40.14
CA GLY A 193 6.70 -22.35 40.75
C GLY A 193 7.25 -21.25 39.84
N SER A 194 7.01 -21.31 38.52
CA SER A 194 7.22 -20.10 37.70
C SER A 194 6.12 -19.10 38.05
N GLY A 195 6.50 -17.96 38.63
CA GLY A 195 5.60 -16.84 38.91
C GLY A 195 4.75 -16.43 37.70
N PRO A 196 3.75 -15.56 37.88
CA PRO A 196 2.81 -15.23 36.82
C PRO A 196 3.58 -14.89 35.56
N ARG A 197 3.46 -15.74 34.54
CA ARG A 197 3.89 -15.36 33.20
C ARG A 197 3.10 -14.07 32.91
N PRO A 198 3.74 -13.03 32.35
CA PRO A 198 2.96 -11.99 31.69
C PRO A 198 1.95 -12.72 30.82
N CYS A 199 0.68 -12.31 30.87
CA CYS A 199 -0.28 -12.67 29.83
C CYS A 199 0.49 -12.67 28.51
N LEU A 200 0.41 -13.77 27.76
CA LEU A 200 1.14 -13.91 26.51
C LEU A 200 0.68 -12.77 25.59
N ASP A 201 1.33 -11.63 25.71
CA ASP A 201 1.10 -10.48 24.85
C ASP A 201 1.47 -11.01 23.47
N ALA A 202 0.45 -11.19 22.63
CA ALA A 202 0.66 -11.69 21.28
C ALA A 202 1.74 -10.83 20.62
N ASP A 203 2.69 -11.45 19.91
CA ASP A 203 3.72 -10.70 19.19
C ASP A 203 3.04 -9.56 18.41
N PRO A 204 3.48 -8.29 18.54
CA PRO A 204 2.87 -7.17 17.84
C PRO A 204 2.73 -7.39 16.34
N MET A 205 3.56 -8.24 15.73
CA MET A 205 3.28 -8.67 14.36
C MET A 205 2.01 -9.50 14.24
N SER A 206 1.85 -10.54 15.05
CA SER A 206 0.69 -11.43 14.99
C SER A 206 -0.63 -10.67 15.17
N GLU A 207 -0.63 -9.66 16.04
CA GLU A 207 -1.79 -8.76 16.18
C GLU A 207 -2.04 -7.93 14.91
N LEU A 208 -0.99 -7.39 14.30
CA LEU A 208 -1.12 -6.67 13.03
C LEU A 208 -1.62 -7.59 11.92
N MET A 209 -1.09 -8.81 11.82
CA MET A 209 -1.53 -9.81 10.85
C MET A 209 -3.00 -10.18 11.06
N ASN A 210 -3.40 -10.40 12.31
CA ASN A 210 -4.81 -10.67 12.65
C ASN A 210 -5.69 -9.47 12.28
N ALA A 211 -5.27 -8.24 12.58
CA ALA A 211 -6.02 -7.04 12.21
C ALA A 211 -6.18 -6.91 10.69
N VAL A 212 -5.15 -7.25 9.90
CA VAL A 212 -5.24 -7.30 8.44
C VAL A 212 -6.25 -8.35 8.00
N ILE A 213 -6.15 -9.57 8.53
CA ILE A 213 -7.04 -10.69 8.15
C ILE A 213 -8.50 -10.41 8.51
N THR A 214 -8.77 -9.82 9.67
CA THR A 214 -10.13 -9.61 10.16
C THR A 214 -10.81 -8.39 9.57
N THR A 215 -10.05 -7.36 9.17
CA THR A 215 -10.61 -6.11 8.65
C THR A 215 -10.83 -6.15 7.13
N THR A 216 -10.11 -7.01 6.42
CA THR A 216 -10.16 -7.06 4.95
C THR A 216 -11.13 -8.11 4.44
N THR A 217 -11.68 -7.88 3.25
CA THR A 217 -12.74 -8.69 2.66
C THR A 217 -12.24 -10.02 2.06
N GLY A 218 -10.95 -10.10 1.73
CA GLY A 218 -10.42 -11.20 0.92
C GLY A 218 -10.33 -12.53 1.65
N PRO A 219 -10.57 -13.68 0.97
CA PRO A 219 -10.21 -14.98 1.53
C PRO A 219 -8.69 -15.08 1.71
N TRP A 220 -8.25 -15.37 2.92
CA TRP A 220 -6.82 -15.53 3.29
C TRP A 220 -6.36 -16.99 3.31
N LEU A 221 -7.26 -17.91 2.99
CA LEU A 221 -7.00 -19.34 2.84
C LEU A 221 -7.07 -19.66 1.35
N ALA A 222 -5.98 -20.18 0.80
CA ALA A 222 -5.96 -20.66 -0.58
C ALA A 222 -6.74 -21.98 -0.66
N VAL A 223 -8.00 -21.89 -1.09
CA VAL A 223 -8.83 -23.06 -1.42
C VAL A 223 -9.01 -23.04 -2.94
N ASP A 224 -8.60 -24.12 -3.61
CA ASP A 224 -8.71 -24.27 -5.07
C ASP A 224 -8.01 -23.18 -5.91
N GLY A 225 -6.88 -22.66 -5.43
CA GLY A 225 -6.10 -21.63 -6.12
C GLY A 225 -6.71 -20.22 -6.04
N ILE A 226 -7.81 -20.06 -5.30
CA ILE A 226 -8.44 -18.79 -4.96
C ILE A 226 -8.12 -18.49 -3.50
N GLY A 227 -7.56 -17.31 -3.23
CA GLY A 227 -7.20 -16.89 -1.89
C GLY A 227 -5.78 -16.34 -1.80
N GLY A 228 -5.60 -15.47 -0.82
CA GLY A 228 -4.34 -14.79 -0.59
C GLY A 228 -3.43 -15.52 0.39
N THR A 229 -2.20 -15.06 0.49
CA THR A 229 -1.28 -15.46 1.56
C THR A 229 -0.73 -14.23 2.25
N LEU A 230 -0.64 -14.31 3.58
CA LEU A 230 -0.05 -13.28 4.42
C LEU A 230 1.17 -13.87 5.12
N ASP A 231 2.35 -13.32 4.86
CA ASP A 231 3.60 -13.77 5.45
C ASP A 231 4.43 -12.60 5.97
N GLN A 232 5.30 -12.85 6.94
CA GLN A 232 6.18 -11.84 7.53
C GLN A 232 7.65 -12.26 7.43
N ARG A 233 8.51 -11.29 7.08
CA ARG A 233 9.96 -11.41 7.15
C ARG A 233 10.59 -10.15 7.74
N GLN A 234 11.16 -10.24 8.94
CA GLN A 234 11.98 -9.16 9.53
C GLN A 234 11.30 -7.77 9.53
N GLY A 235 10.03 -7.73 9.94
CA GLY A 235 9.22 -6.51 9.96
C GLY A 235 8.75 -6.02 8.58
N LEU A 236 8.91 -6.83 7.55
CA LEU A 236 8.24 -6.67 6.25
C LEU A 236 7.06 -7.64 6.21
N LEU A 237 5.92 -7.14 5.75
CA LEU A 237 4.73 -7.93 5.50
C LEU A 237 4.67 -8.21 3.99
N VAL A 238 4.76 -9.48 3.61
CA VAL A 238 4.63 -9.95 2.24
C VAL A 238 3.21 -10.44 2.07
N VAL A 239 2.46 -9.76 1.20
CA VAL A 239 1.05 -10.03 0.97
C VAL A 239 0.90 -10.48 -0.47
N TYR A 240 0.27 -11.63 -0.67
CA TYR A 240 -0.17 -12.12 -1.97
C TYR A 240 -1.69 -12.05 -2.01
N GLN A 241 -2.26 -11.09 -2.73
CA GLN A 241 -3.71 -10.96 -2.83
C GLN A 241 -4.14 -10.12 -4.05
N SER A 242 -5.45 -10.01 -4.30
CA SER A 242 -6.01 -9.14 -5.34
C SER A 242 -5.74 -7.65 -5.08
N GLN A 243 -5.79 -6.85 -6.15
CA GLN A 243 -5.56 -5.41 -6.05
C GLN A 243 -6.60 -4.70 -5.16
N ARG A 244 -7.85 -5.18 -5.11
CA ARG A 244 -8.88 -4.66 -4.20
C ARG A 244 -8.45 -4.79 -2.74
N VAL A 245 -8.02 -5.96 -2.30
CA VAL A 245 -7.59 -6.17 -0.91
C VAL A 245 -6.32 -5.39 -0.60
N HIS A 246 -5.38 -5.27 -1.55
CA HIS A 246 -4.21 -4.42 -1.36
C HIS A 246 -4.54 -2.95 -1.11
N ARG A 247 -5.64 -2.43 -1.68
CA ARG A 247 -6.16 -1.09 -1.38
C ARG A 247 -6.73 -1.02 0.02
N GLU A 248 -7.54 -2.00 0.44
CA GLU A 248 -8.07 -2.08 1.81
C GLU A 248 -6.95 -2.10 2.85
N ILE A 249 -5.88 -2.87 2.61
CA ILE A 249 -4.69 -2.90 3.47
C ILE A 249 -3.98 -1.55 3.50
N ALA A 250 -3.83 -0.90 2.34
CA ALA A 250 -3.20 0.41 2.28
C ALA A 250 -4.01 1.47 3.05
N ASP A 251 -5.34 1.41 2.96
CA ASP A 251 -6.24 2.29 3.69
C ASP A 251 -6.18 2.01 5.19
N LEU A 252 -6.21 0.75 5.61
CA LEU A 252 -6.01 0.35 7.01
C LEU A 252 -4.67 0.88 7.55
N PHE A 253 -3.57 0.70 6.81
CA PHE A 253 -2.27 1.22 7.24
C PHE A 253 -2.21 2.75 7.27
N ARG A 254 -2.93 3.44 6.38
CA ARG A 254 -3.07 4.90 6.44
C ARG A 254 -3.81 5.31 7.72
N GLN A 255 -4.91 4.64 8.04
CA GLN A 255 -5.69 4.88 9.26
C GLN A 255 -4.88 4.59 10.52
N LEU A 256 -4.12 3.48 10.56
CA LEU A 256 -3.24 3.17 11.69
C LEU A 256 -2.14 4.21 11.89
N ARG A 257 -1.56 4.74 10.81
CA ARG A 257 -0.57 5.83 10.90
C ARG A 257 -1.20 7.12 11.41
N ALA A 258 -2.34 7.52 10.86
CA ALA A 258 -3.06 8.70 11.30
C ALA A 258 -3.49 8.60 12.78
N ALA A 259 -3.89 7.40 13.22
CA ALA A 259 -4.21 7.13 14.61
C ALA A 259 -2.97 7.20 15.53
N ASP A 260 -1.82 6.69 15.07
CA ASP A 260 -0.55 6.78 15.79
C ASP A 260 -0.04 8.23 15.91
N GLU A 261 -0.24 9.04 14.87
CA GLU A 261 0.06 10.48 14.90
C GLU A 261 -0.90 11.22 15.84
N SER A 262 -2.20 10.89 15.83
CA SER A 262 -3.17 11.51 16.75
C SER A 262 -3.00 11.12 18.22
N ARG A 263 -2.12 10.15 18.52
CA ARG A 263 -1.83 9.65 19.88
C ARG A 263 -0.93 10.58 20.69
N ASP A 264 -0.89 11.87 20.35
CA ASP A 264 -0.20 12.91 21.10
C ASP A 264 -0.65 13.05 22.57
N TRP A 265 -1.75 12.39 23.01
CA TRP A 265 -2.04 12.20 24.44
C TRP A 265 -0.93 11.44 25.19
N SER A 266 -0.01 10.78 24.48
CA SER A 266 1.16 10.10 25.02
C SER A 266 2.39 11.00 25.21
N GLU A 267 2.37 12.27 24.76
CA GLU A 267 3.52 13.18 24.89
C GLU A 267 3.80 13.64 26.33
N GLY A 268 2.95 13.29 27.30
CA GLY A 268 3.17 13.50 28.73
C GLY A 268 2.97 12.25 29.60
N PHE A 269 2.66 11.10 29.00
CA PHE A 269 2.48 9.87 29.75
C PHE A 269 3.85 9.25 30.05
N PRO A 270 4.20 9.00 31.33
CA PRO A 270 5.46 8.36 31.66
C PRO A 270 5.49 6.97 31.00
N LYS A 271 6.31 6.82 29.95
CA LYS A 271 6.47 5.56 29.19
C LYS A 271 6.93 4.40 30.08
N ASN A 272 7.47 4.71 31.26
CA ASN A 272 7.64 3.81 32.38
C ASN A 272 7.24 4.54 33.66
N PRO A 273 6.42 3.95 34.57
CA PRO A 273 6.17 4.55 35.87
C PRO A 273 7.50 4.75 36.60
N THR A 274 7.70 5.94 37.16
CA THR A 274 8.90 6.28 37.92
C THR A 274 9.00 5.38 39.16
N ALA A 275 10.16 5.35 39.82
CA ALA A 275 10.31 4.59 41.06
C ALA A 275 9.32 5.08 42.15
N GLU A 276 9.00 6.37 42.14
CA GLU A 276 8.01 6.99 43.02
C GLU A 276 6.60 6.54 42.65
N ASP A 277 6.19 6.63 41.37
CA ASP A 277 4.87 6.15 40.92
C ASP A 277 4.65 4.67 41.26
N LYS A 278 5.70 3.84 41.12
CA LYS A 278 5.66 2.41 41.48
C LYS A 278 5.45 2.21 42.99
N ALA A 279 6.08 3.03 43.82
CA ALA A 279 5.96 2.96 45.27
C ALA A 279 4.57 3.42 45.73
N GLU A 280 4.05 4.51 45.15
CA GLU A 280 2.70 5.00 45.42
C GLU A 280 1.63 3.98 45.03
N GLN A 281 1.78 3.36 43.86
CA GLN A 281 0.84 2.34 43.39
C GLN A 281 0.91 1.07 44.24
N ALA A 282 2.09 0.69 44.74
CA ALA A 282 2.22 -0.41 45.69
C ALA A 282 1.52 -0.10 47.03
N ALA A 283 1.68 1.11 47.56
CA ALA A 283 1.02 1.54 48.79
C ALA A 283 -0.52 1.57 48.62
N TYR A 284 -1.00 2.08 47.49
CA TYR A 284 -2.43 2.08 47.16
C TYR A 284 -2.99 0.66 47.05
N ASN A 285 -2.27 -0.26 46.40
CA ASN A 285 -2.66 -1.67 46.30
C ASN A 285 -2.69 -2.36 47.67
N GLU A 286 -1.77 -2.02 48.58
CA GLU A 286 -1.78 -2.53 49.94
C GLU A 286 -2.99 -2.03 50.74
N GLN A 287 -3.33 -0.74 50.62
CA GLN A 287 -4.53 -0.18 51.23
C GLN A 287 -5.81 -0.83 50.70
N LEU A 288 -5.88 -1.09 49.39
CA LEU A 288 -7.00 -1.82 48.77
C LEU A 288 -7.15 -3.22 49.36
N ARG A 289 -6.04 -3.97 49.51
CA ARG A 289 -6.06 -5.30 50.12
C ARG A 289 -6.58 -5.26 51.55
N ARG A 290 -6.13 -4.31 52.36
CA ARG A 290 -6.62 -4.14 53.74
C ARG A 290 -8.13 -3.85 53.79
N ARG A 291 -8.62 -2.94 52.95
CA ARG A 291 -10.07 -2.66 52.87
C ARG A 291 -10.88 -3.88 52.45
N ILE A 292 -10.35 -4.67 51.50
CA ILE A 292 -11.00 -5.91 51.07
C ILE A 292 -11.05 -6.91 52.23
N GLU A 293 -9.95 -7.12 52.95
CA GLU A 293 -9.90 -8.02 54.11
C GLU A 293 -10.83 -7.58 55.24
N GLU A 294 -10.91 -6.28 55.53
CA GLU A 294 -11.83 -5.71 56.53
C GLU A 294 -13.29 -5.92 56.12
N ASN A 295 -13.63 -5.69 54.86
CA ASN A 295 -14.96 -5.95 54.33
C ASN A 295 -15.33 -7.43 54.42
N TYR A 296 -14.42 -8.34 54.10
CA TYR A 296 -14.65 -9.79 54.24
C TYR A 296 -14.89 -10.19 55.70
N LYS A 297 -14.09 -9.67 56.65
CA LYS A 297 -14.27 -9.95 58.08
C LYS A 297 -15.60 -9.41 58.62
N SER A 298 -16.01 -8.22 58.18
CA SER A 298 -17.30 -7.62 58.55
C SER A 298 -18.49 -8.41 58.01
N GLN A 299 -18.37 -9.01 56.82
CA GLN A 299 -19.41 -9.89 56.28
C GLN A 299 -19.48 -11.22 57.04
N GLU A 300 -18.33 -11.77 57.45
CA GLU A 300 -18.27 -13.02 58.22
C GLU A 300 -18.86 -12.86 59.64
N SER A 301 -18.61 -11.72 60.31
CA SER A 301 -19.23 -11.43 61.61
C SER A 301 -20.74 -11.22 61.49
N ALA A 302 -21.18 -10.49 60.46
CA ALA A 302 -22.61 -10.26 60.23
C ALA A 302 -23.37 -11.56 59.90
N ALA A 303 -22.72 -12.53 59.26
CA ALA A 303 -23.30 -13.86 58.99
C ALA A 303 -23.37 -14.74 60.25
N LYS A 304 -22.42 -14.58 61.19
CA LYS A 304 -22.42 -15.31 62.49
C LYS A 304 -23.43 -14.77 63.50
N ASP A 305 -23.78 -13.49 63.40
CA ASP A 305 -24.79 -12.87 64.26
C ASP A 305 -26.25 -13.12 63.77
N SER A 306 -26.42 -13.77 62.60
CA SER A 306 -27.73 -14.08 62.00
C SER A 306 -28.18 -15.55 62.13
N ASP A 307 -27.39 -16.40 62.78
CA ASP A 307 -27.72 -17.79 63.17
C ASP A 307 -27.96 -17.89 64.69
#